data_AF-A0A3D5NA26-F1
#
_entry.id   AF-A0A3D5NA26-F1
#
_cell.length_a   1.000
_cell.length_b   1.000
_cell.length_c   1.000
_cell.angle_alpha   90.00
_cell.angle_beta   90.00
_cell.angle_gamma   90.00
#
_symmetry.space_group_name_H-M   'P 1'
#
loop_
_entity.id
_entity.type
_entity.pdbx_description
1 polymer ?
#
loop_
_entity_poly.entity_id
_entity_poly.type
_entity_poly.pdbx_seq_one_letter_code
_entity_poly.pdbx_strand_id
1 'polypeptide(L)'
;FWFKPFDGFTGNHIVVIWGDWAFDYHGYSKRTVLIDHYFKRARQRWPGWDAELQSLPRDVLVSENKSKEISGLWLREPDQFLHNALPRAERYLDRFGPPPDA
;
A
#
# COMPACT_ATOMS: atom_id res chain seq x y z
N PHE A 1 -0.89 -5.96 -1.77
CA PHE A 1 -1.15 -6.49 -0.43
C PHE A 1 -1.68 -5.39 0.46
N TRP A 2 -2.69 -5.71 1.24
CA TRP A 2 -3.24 -4.90 2.31
C TRP A 2 -2.74 -5.44 3.65
N PHE A 3 -2.20 -4.57 4.49
CA PHE A 3 -1.87 -4.87 5.87
C PHE A 3 -3.14 -4.59 6.67
N LYS A 4 -3.91 -5.64 6.92
CA LYS A 4 -5.13 -5.58 7.71
C LYS A 4 -4.74 -5.67 9.19
N PRO A 5 -4.80 -4.56 9.95
CA PRO A 5 -4.45 -4.61 11.37
C PRO A 5 -5.44 -5.52 12.12
N PHE A 6 -4.96 -6.17 13.18
CA PHE A 6 -5.84 -6.90 14.09
C PHE A 6 -6.78 -5.94 14.84
N ASP A 7 -7.84 -6.50 15.40
CA ASP A 7 -8.84 -5.74 16.16
C ASP A 7 -8.19 -4.93 17.28
N GLY A 8 -8.67 -3.69 17.45
CA GLY A 8 -8.10 -2.74 18.40
C GLY A 8 -6.93 -1.90 17.86
N PHE A 9 -6.42 -2.20 16.66
CA PHE A 9 -5.37 -1.41 16.00
C PHE A 9 -5.88 -0.65 14.78
N THR A 10 -5.27 0.51 14.51
CA THR A 10 -5.56 1.37 13.34
C THR A 10 -4.31 1.53 12.46
N GLY A 11 -4.42 2.27 11.35
CA GLY A 11 -3.30 2.55 10.47
C GLY A 11 -3.00 1.43 9.49
N ASN A 12 -4.02 1.03 8.71
CA ASN A 12 -3.82 0.07 7.62
C ASN A 12 -2.87 0.62 6.54
N HIS A 13 -2.34 -0.27 5.71
CA HIS A 13 -1.47 0.13 4.61
C HIS A 13 -1.66 -0.79 3.41
N ILE A 14 -1.56 -0.26 2.19
CA ILE A 14 -1.64 -1.04 0.96
C ILE A 14 -0.37 -0.80 0.15
N VAL A 15 0.28 -1.89 -0.23
CA VAL A 15 1.51 -1.89 -1.03
C VAL A 15 1.31 -2.71 -2.29
N VAL A 16 1.87 -2.24 -3.39
CA VAL A 16 1.98 -3.01 -4.64
C VAL A 16 3.30 -3.78 -4.60
N ILE A 17 3.25 -5.06 -4.94
CA ILE A 17 4.42 -5.94 -4.97
C ILE A 17 4.55 -6.51 -6.38
N TRP A 18 5.75 -6.45 -6.94
CA TRP A 18 6.14 -7.05 -8.21
C TRP A 18 7.32 -8.00 -7.99
N GLY A 19 7.06 -9.31 -8.02
CA GLY A 19 8.05 -10.30 -7.61
C GLY A 19 8.53 -10.05 -6.17
N ASP A 20 9.83 -9.81 -6.02
CA ASP A 20 10.45 -9.47 -4.73
C ASP A 20 10.58 -7.96 -4.47
N TRP A 21 10.08 -7.12 -5.36
CA TRP A 21 10.15 -5.67 -5.24
C TRP A 21 8.83 -5.07 -4.78
N ALA A 22 8.94 -4.06 -3.92
CA ALA A 22 7.87 -3.16 -3.56
C ALA A 22 8.40 -1.73 -3.68
N PHE A 23 7.51 -0.74 -3.73
CA PHE A 23 7.90 0.64 -3.84
C PHE A 23 7.19 1.55 -2.84
N ASP A 24 7.89 2.59 -2.42
CA ASP A 24 7.34 3.73 -1.68
C ASP A 24 7.84 5.04 -2.32
N TYR A 25 7.69 6.17 -1.63
CA TYR A 25 8.13 7.46 -2.16
C TYR A 25 9.66 7.61 -2.30
N HIS A 26 10.46 6.71 -1.73
CA HIS A 26 11.91 6.69 -1.83
C HIS A 26 12.45 5.85 -2.99
N GLY A 27 11.59 5.16 -3.74
CA GLY A 27 12.00 4.28 -4.83
C GLY A 27 11.59 2.83 -4.59
N TYR A 28 12.33 1.91 -5.18
CA TYR A 28 12.10 0.46 -5.03
C TYR A 28 12.99 -0.13 -3.94
N SER A 29 12.43 -1.09 -3.22
CA SER A 29 13.15 -1.89 -2.23
C SER A 29 12.63 -3.31 -2.23
N LYS A 30 13.38 -4.22 -1.60
CA LYS A 30 12.90 -5.59 -1.42
C LYS A 30 11.64 -5.58 -0.56
N ARG A 31 10.63 -6.36 -0.96
CA ARG A 31 9.31 -6.38 -0.32
C ARG A 31 9.40 -6.66 1.18
N THR A 32 10.29 -7.55 1.60
CA THR A 32 10.53 -7.87 3.01
C THR A 32 11.03 -6.67 3.80
N VAL A 33 12.02 -5.94 3.26
CA VAL A 33 12.57 -4.73 3.87
C VAL A 33 11.50 -3.65 4.05
N LEU A 34 10.66 -3.45 3.02
CA LEU A 34 9.57 -2.48 3.08
C LEU A 34 8.52 -2.88 4.13
N ILE A 35 8.08 -4.14 4.12
CA ILE A 35 7.10 -4.66 5.09
C ILE A 35 7.64 -4.53 6.52
N ASP A 36 8.87 -4.96 6.78
CA ASP A 36 9.51 -4.88 8.09
C ASP A 36 9.61 -3.43 8.58
N HIS A 37 9.93 -2.51 7.67
CA HIS A 37 9.97 -1.08 7.98
C HIS A 37 8.60 -0.59 8.44
N TYR A 38 7.52 -0.89 7.72
CA TYR A 38 6.17 -0.47 8.10
C TYR A 38 5.73 -1.06 9.44
N PHE A 39 5.96 -2.35 9.66
CA PHE A 39 5.60 -3.02 10.92
C PHE A 39 6.39 -2.43 12.09
N LYS A 40 7.69 -2.19 11.92
CA LYS A 40 8.51 -1.52 12.95
C LYS A 40 7.98 -0.12 13.27
N ARG A 41 7.65 0.69 12.26
CA ARG A 41 7.13 2.05 12.45
C ARG A 41 5.76 2.06 13.11
N ALA A 42 4.88 1.15 12.73
CA ALA A 42 3.56 1.02 13.35
C ALA A 42 3.69 0.63 14.83
N ARG A 43 4.53 -0.36 15.17
CA ARG A 43 4.79 -0.78 16.56
C ARG A 43 5.45 0.29 17.42
N GLN A 44 6.26 1.16 16.82
CA GLN A 44 6.81 2.34 17.52
C GLN A 44 5.71 3.33 17.92
N ARG A 45 4.64 3.46 17.13
CA ARG A 45 3.53 4.38 17.40
C ARG A 45 2.44 3.75 18.28
N TRP A 46 2.20 2.46 18.10
CA TRP A 46 1.16 1.67 18.76
C TRP A 46 1.78 0.36 19.26
N PRO A 47 2.15 0.27 20.55
CA PRO A 47 2.68 -0.96 21.12
C PRO A 47 1.75 -2.15 20.89
N GLY A 48 2.30 -3.28 20.45
CA GLY A 48 1.53 -4.48 20.13
C GLY A 48 0.88 -4.51 18.75
N TRP A 49 1.02 -3.43 17.95
CA TRP A 49 0.46 -3.40 16.60
C TRP A 49 0.98 -4.55 15.73
N ASP A 50 0.05 -5.23 15.08
CA ASP A 50 0.34 -6.28 14.12
C ASP A 50 -0.78 -6.40 13.09
N ALA A 51 -0.50 -7.05 11.97
CA ALA A 51 -1.42 -7.12 10.84
C ALA A 51 -1.27 -8.42 10.03
N GLU A 52 -2.38 -8.83 9.42
CA GLU A 52 -2.39 -9.87 8.39
C GLU A 52 -2.12 -9.24 7.01
N LEU A 53 -1.32 -9.92 6.18
CA LEU A 53 -1.09 -9.52 4.79
C LEU A 53 -2.11 -10.19 3.87
N GLN A 54 -3.08 -9.41 3.40
CA GLN A 54 -4.11 -9.88 2.48
C GLN A 54 -3.80 -9.46 1.04
N SER A 55 -3.93 -10.38 0.09
CA SER A 55 -3.88 -10.03 -1.34
C SER A 55 -5.19 -9.32 -1.71
N LEU A 56 -5.10 -8.27 -2.53
CA LEU A 56 -6.27 -7.57 -3.05
C LEU A 56 -6.30 -7.69 -4.58
N PRO A 57 -7.48 -7.93 -5.19
CA PRO A 57 -7.68 -7.78 -6.63
C PRO A 57 -7.33 -6.36 -7.08
N ARG A 58 -6.75 -6.20 -8.28
CA ARG A 58 -6.29 -4.88 -8.76
C ARG A 58 -7.44 -3.91 -8.99
N ASP A 59 -8.58 -4.42 -9.44
CA ASP A 59 -9.79 -3.64 -9.72
C ASP A 59 -10.47 -3.10 -8.45
N VAL A 60 -10.19 -3.69 -7.27
CA VAL A 60 -10.59 -3.12 -5.98
C VAL A 60 -9.86 -1.81 -5.68
N LEU A 61 -8.62 -1.63 -6.14
CA LEU A 61 -7.80 -0.46 -5.82
C LEU A 61 -8.31 0.85 -6.43
N VAL A 62 -9.20 0.75 -7.42
CA VAL A 62 -9.75 1.89 -8.16
C VAL A 62 -11.27 1.98 -8.06
N SER A 63 -11.90 1.15 -7.23
CA SER A 63 -13.35 1.17 -7.02
C SER A 63 -13.71 1.12 -5.54
N GLU A 64 -14.38 2.16 -5.07
CA GLU A 64 -14.92 2.26 -3.72
C GLU A 64 -15.96 1.17 -3.52
N ASN A 65 -16.86 0.99 -4.49
CA ASN A 65 -17.92 -0.01 -4.44
C ASN A 65 -17.34 -1.41 -4.23
N LYS A 66 -16.34 -1.81 -5.03
CA LYS A 66 -15.68 -3.12 -4.87
C LYS A 66 -14.91 -3.22 -3.55
N SER A 67 -14.30 -2.12 -3.09
CA SER A 67 -13.56 -2.14 -1.82
C SER A 67 -14.48 -2.43 -0.62
N LYS A 68 -15.72 -1.93 -0.64
CA LYS A 68 -16.71 -2.14 0.42
C LYS A 68 -17.24 -3.57 0.50
N GLU A 69 -17.05 -4.37 -0.56
CA GLU A 69 -17.35 -5.82 -0.54
C GLU A 69 -16.36 -6.59 0.35
N ILE A 70 -15.19 -6.00 0.66
CA ILE A 70 -14.17 -6.59 1.52
C ILE A 70 -14.34 -6.05 2.94
N SER A 71 -14.64 -6.93 3.89
CA SER A 71 -14.87 -6.56 5.28
C SER A 71 -13.68 -5.80 5.90
N GLY A 72 -13.96 -4.57 6.34
CA GLY A 72 -13.01 -3.65 6.97
C GLY A 72 -12.19 -2.81 6.01
N LEU A 73 -12.44 -2.90 4.69
CA LEU A 73 -11.80 -2.08 3.68
C LEU A 73 -12.76 -1.00 3.16
N TRP A 74 -12.25 0.21 3.02
CA TRP A 74 -12.95 1.31 2.37
C TRP A 74 -11.93 2.20 1.67
N LEU A 75 -11.89 2.10 0.35
CA LEU A 75 -11.04 2.90 -0.52
C LEU A 75 -11.87 3.97 -1.22
N ARG A 76 -11.20 5.08 -1.56
CA ARG A 76 -11.76 6.12 -2.42
C ARG A 76 -11.41 5.85 -3.87
N GLU A 77 -12.32 6.21 -4.77
CA GLU A 77 -12.09 6.18 -6.21
C GLU A 77 -11.21 7.36 -6.66
N PRO A 78 -10.51 7.27 -7.81
CA PRO A 78 -9.55 8.29 -8.24
C PRO A 78 -10.12 9.72 -8.34
N ASP A 79 -11.38 9.86 -8.72
CA ASP A 79 -12.10 11.13 -8.87
C ASP A 79 -12.61 11.72 -7.55
N GLN A 80 -12.56 10.96 -6.46
CA GLN A 80 -12.93 11.41 -5.11
C GLN A 80 -11.77 12.11 -4.38
N PHE A 81 -10.58 12.16 -4.97
CA PHE A 81 -9.43 12.88 -4.43
C PHE A 81 -9.39 14.33 -4.93
N LEU A 82 -8.94 15.25 -4.08
CA LEU A 82 -8.81 16.68 -4.41
C LEU A 82 -7.88 16.94 -5.61
N HIS A 83 -6.90 16.05 -5.83
CA HIS A 83 -5.86 16.21 -6.84
C HIS A 83 -5.69 14.94 -7.66
N ASN A 84 -5.41 15.12 -8.96
CA ASN A 84 -5.00 14.04 -9.84
C ASN A 84 -3.62 13.50 -9.42
N ALA A 85 -3.53 12.21 -9.12
CA ALA A 85 -2.29 11.54 -8.73
C ALA A 85 -1.35 11.23 -9.91
N LEU A 86 -1.85 11.20 -11.16
CA LEU A 86 -1.08 10.80 -12.33
C LEU A 86 0.21 11.62 -12.53
N PRO A 87 0.21 12.96 -12.44
CA PRO A 87 1.45 13.73 -12.59
C PRO A 87 2.52 13.40 -11.55
N ARG A 88 2.11 12.96 -10.35
CA ARG A 88 3.04 12.51 -9.31
C ARG A 88 3.58 11.12 -9.64
N ALA A 89 2.76 10.23 -10.20
CA ALA A 89 3.19 8.91 -10.63
C ALA A 89 4.17 8.99 -11.81
N GLU A 90 3.93 9.86 -12.79
CA GLU A 90 4.84 10.11 -13.91
C GLU A 90 6.22 10.59 -13.42
N ARG A 91 6.25 11.63 -12.56
CA ARG A 91 7.51 12.10 -11.95
C ARG A 91 8.25 11.04 -11.14
N TYR A 92 7.51 10.11 -10.54
CA TYR A 92 8.12 8.99 -9.83
C TYR A 92 8.86 8.06 -10.79
N LEU A 93 8.23 7.72 -11.92
CA LEU A 93 8.81 6.88 -12.97
C LEU A 93 10.03 7.54 -13.60
N ASP A 94 9.98 8.86 -13.86
CA ASP A 94 11.12 9.63 -14.37
C ASP A 94 12.33 9.58 -13.41
N ARG A 95 12.07 9.58 -12.10
CA ARG A 95 13.11 9.62 -11.07
C ARG A 95 13.75 8.28 -10.78
N PHE A 96 12.96 7.21 -10.68
CA PHE A 96 13.41 5.92 -10.16
C PHE A 96 13.47 4.81 -11.20
N GLY A 97 12.92 5.01 -12.40
CA GLY A 97 12.85 3.99 -13.43
C GLY A 97 11.96 2.79 -13.02
N PRO A 98 12.06 1.65 -13.71
CA PRO A 98 11.44 0.40 -13.28
C PRO A 98 12.27 -0.31 -12.18
N PRO A 99 11.68 -1.22 -11.39
CA PRO A 99 12.46 -2.05 -10.47
C PRO A 99 13.45 -2.92 -11.25
N PRO A 100 14.59 -3.32 -10.65
CA PRO A 100 15.50 -4.27 -11.28
C PRO A 100 14.77 -5.56 -11.66
N ASP A 101 15.00 -6.03 -12.88
CA ASP A 101 14.39 -7.23 -13.48
C ASP A 101 12.88 -7.12 -13.81
N ALA A 102 12.37 -5.91 -14.02
CA ALA A 102 10.98 -5.65 -14.46
C ALA A 102 10.79 -5.60 -15.98
#